data_AF-A0AA43RTR6-F1
#
_entry.id   AF-A0AA43RTR6-F1
#
_cell.length_a   1.000
_cell.length_b   1.000
_cell.length_c   1.000
_cell.angle_alpha   90.00
_cell.angle_beta   90.00
_cell.angle_gamma   90.00
#
_symmetry.space_group_name_H-M   'P 1'
#
loop_
_entity.id
_entity.type
_entity.pdbx_description
1 polymer ?
#
loop_
_entity_poly.entity_id
_entity_poly.type
_entity_poly.pdbx_seq_one_letter_code
_entity_poly.pdbx_strand_id
1 'polypeptide(L)'
;MKHVFYLLIAVFMVSCGSNSSTSNYEKTITDNLLKGSDTKENLNFKIIEISETGNVTVADSIAYLTDEFQKNNQPNISKIELAKKMSEDLLAREKNQAKIDKYNADIARMSNTIDSLKNLTPDNLNGYDSKNPNDVLAVIVRCKYSIAPGGTAVEETFDFYLSPDGSKCYGKTRAK
;
A
#
# COMPACT_ATOMS: atom_id res chain seq x y z
N MET A 1 -24.15 -17.39 58.61
CA MET A 1 -22.99 -16.61 59.10
C MET A 1 -21.87 -16.87 58.11
N LYS A 2 -21.62 -15.97 57.15
CA LYS A 2 -20.79 -14.76 57.25
C LYS A 2 -19.37 -15.03 56.71
N HIS A 3 -19.15 -14.52 55.49
CA HIS A 3 -17.87 -13.99 54.93
C HIS A 3 -16.83 -15.03 54.46
N VAL A 4 -16.04 -14.88 53.38
CA VAL A 4 -15.57 -13.74 52.57
C VAL A 4 -15.21 -14.24 51.15
N PHE A 5 -15.52 -13.44 50.12
CA PHE A 5 -14.94 -13.50 48.78
C PHE A 5 -13.41 -13.29 48.82
N TYR A 6 -12.60 -14.21 48.29
CA TYR A 6 -11.30 -13.83 47.73
C TYR A 6 -11.19 -14.27 46.27
N LEU A 7 -11.36 -13.23 45.46
CA LEU A 7 -10.99 -13.05 44.07
C LEU A 7 -9.51 -13.42 43.90
N LEU A 8 -9.24 -14.60 43.34
CA LEU A 8 -7.92 -14.97 42.85
C LEU A 8 -8.01 -15.01 41.32
N ILE A 9 -8.10 -13.80 40.74
CA ILE A 9 -7.70 -13.54 39.36
C ILE A 9 -6.18 -13.72 39.36
N ALA A 10 -5.75 -14.98 39.26
CA ALA A 10 -4.40 -15.29 38.80
C ALA A 10 -4.39 -14.99 37.31
N VAL A 11 -3.79 -13.84 37.01
CA VAL A 11 -3.47 -13.31 35.69
C VAL A 11 -2.92 -14.43 34.80
N PHE A 12 -3.81 -14.99 33.99
CA PHE A 12 -3.50 -15.81 32.82
C PHE A 12 -3.16 -14.90 31.64
N MET A 13 -2.22 -13.96 31.81
CA MET A 13 -1.72 -13.11 30.72
C MET A 13 -0.30 -12.65 31.09
N VAL A 14 0.69 -13.49 30.82
CA VAL A 14 1.83 -13.20 29.93
C VAL A 14 2.44 -14.57 29.62
N SER A 15 1.91 -15.25 28.61
CA SER A 15 2.79 -16.12 27.83
C SER A 15 3.79 -15.18 27.16
N CYS A 16 5.00 -15.08 27.70
CA CYS A 16 6.16 -14.66 26.92
C CYS A 16 6.41 -15.77 25.90
N GLY A 17 5.55 -15.85 24.89
CA GLY A 17 5.89 -16.49 23.63
C GLY A 17 6.94 -15.59 23.01
N SER A 18 8.21 -15.91 23.23
CA SER A 18 9.26 -15.55 22.30
C SER A 18 8.95 -16.26 20.98
N ASN A 19 7.99 -15.72 20.23
CA ASN A 19 7.65 -16.17 18.90
C ASN A 19 8.85 -15.77 18.03
N SER A 20 9.47 -16.75 17.37
CA SER A 20 10.65 -16.62 16.50
C SER A 20 10.56 -15.45 15.49
N SER A 21 9.36 -14.99 15.18
CA SER A 21 9.08 -13.86 14.27
C SER A 21 9.51 -12.51 14.84
N THR A 22 9.29 -12.21 16.13
CA THR A 22 9.65 -10.90 16.70
C THR A 22 11.16 -10.71 16.73
N SER A 23 11.91 -11.74 17.13
CA SER A 23 13.38 -11.72 17.09
C SER A 23 13.92 -11.57 15.67
N ASN A 24 13.23 -12.14 14.68
CA ASN A 24 13.60 -11.97 13.26
C ASN A 24 13.35 -10.54 12.79
N TYR A 25 12.23 -9.93 13.17
CA TYR A 25 11.92 -8.55 12.80
C TYR A 25 12.90 -7.55 13.40
N GLU A 26 13.19 -7.67 14.70
CA GLU A 26 14.18 -6.81 15.37
C GLU A 26 15.52 -6.86 14.65
N LYS A 27 15.99 -8.07 14.33
CA LYS A 27 17.24 -8.27 13.59
C LYS A 27 17.17 -7.64 12.20
N THR A 28 16.14 -7.94 11.42
CA THR A 28 16.00 -7.46 10.04
C THR A 28 15.87 -5.94 9.98
N ILE A 29 15.12 -5.32 10.90
CA ILE A 29 14.99 -3.86 10.99
C ILE A 29 16.32 -3.23 11.38
N THR A 30 17.00 -3.78 12.40
CA THR A 30 18.32 -3.28 12.84
C THR A 30 19.34 -3.38 11.71
N ASP A 31 19.42 -4.54 11.05
CA ASP A 31 20.34 -4.76 9.93
C ASP A 31 20.01 -3.86 8.73
N ASN A 32 18.74 -3.57 8.47
CA ASN A 32 18.32 -2.64 7.41
C ASN A 32 18.70 -1.19 7.73
N LEU A 33 18.44 -0.72 8.95
CA LEU A 33 18.73 0.64 9.38
C LEU A 33 20.23 0.93 9.47
N LEU A 34 21.02 -0.07 9.84
CA LEU A 34 22.48 0.05 10.04
C LEU A 34 23.29 -0.48 8.85
N LYS A 35 22.62 -0.78 7.71
CA LYS A 35 23.28 -1.32 6.53
C LYS A 35 24.30 -0.32 5.97
N GLY A 36 25.56 -0.75 5.86
CA GLY A 36 26.66 0.07 5.33
C GLY A 36 27.18 1.12 6.31
N SER A 37 26.84 1.01 7.59
CA SER A 37 27.34 1.91 8.63
C SER A 37 28.55 1.28 9.33
N ASP A 38 29.68 1.99 9.37
CA ASP A 38 30.82 1.68 10.27
C ASP A 38 30.45 1.93 11.76
N THR A 39 29.17 2.23 12.03
CA THR A 39 28.67 2.96 13.19
C THR A 39 27.65 2.19 14.01
N LYS A 40 27.54 0.85 13.83
CA LYS A 40 26.69 -0.02 14.67
C LYS A 40 26.88 0.28 16.18
N GLU A 41 28.10 0.66 16.58
CA GLU A 41 28.46 1.05 17.95
C GLU A 41 28.29 2.55 18.26
N ASN A 42 28.37 3.45 17.27
CA ASN A 42 28.38 4.91 17.49
C ASN A 42 26.99 5.55 17.66
N LEU A 43 25.92 4.82 17.36
CA LEU A 43 24.55 5.35 17.37
C LEU A 43 23.72 4.91 18.59
N ASN A 44 24.26 4.08 19.49
CA ASN A 44 23.55 3.52 20.65
C ASN A 44 22.10 3.11 20.32
N PHE A 45 21.95 2.36 19.21
CA PHE A 45 20.64 2.01 18.66
C PHE A 45 19.89 1.08 19.64
N LYS A 46 18.63 1.41 19.91
CA LYS A 46 17.77 0.61 20.77
C LYS A 46 16.34 0.54 20.24
N ILE A 47 15.80 -0.66 20.08
CA ILE A 47 14.36 -0.85 19.85
C ILE A 47 13.63 -0.62 21.18
N ILE A 48 12.60 0.22 21.15
CA ILE A 48 11.75 0.57 22.31
C ILE A 48 10.47 -0.24 22.26
N GLU A 49 9.78 -0.24 21.12
CA GLU A 49 8.54 -0.98 20.91
C GLU A 49 8.54 -1.56 19.50
N ILE A 50 8.00 -2.77 19.36
CA ILE A 50 7.83 -3.43 18.07
C ILE A 50 6.52 -4.21 18.07
N SER A 51 5.71 -4.05 17.02
CA SER A 51 4.45 -4.78 16.87
C SER A 51 4.04 -4.92 15.41
N GLU A 52 3.40 -6.03 15.09
CA GLU A 52 2.71 -6.18 13.80
C GLU A 52 1.44 -5.32 13.82
N THR A 53 1.22 -4.54 12.76
CA THR A 53 0.08 -3.64 12.63
C THR A 53 -0.82 -3.95 11.44
N GLY A 54 -0.38 -4.84 10.53
CA GLY A 54 -1.18 -5.27 9.40
C GLY A 54 -0.37 -6.08 8.39
N ASN A 55 -1.02 -6.41 7.27
CA ASN A 55 -0.44 -7.13 6.15
C ASN A 55 -0.72 -6.39 4.84
N VAL A 56 0.15 -6.60 3.86
CA VAL A 56 -0.12 -6.31 2.45
C VAL A 56 -0.35 -7.63 1.75
N THR A 57 -1.53 -7.79 1.16
CA THR A 57 -1.93 -9.00 0.45
C THR A 57 -1.75 -8.86 -1.07
N VAL A 58 -1.89 -9.97 -1.79
CA VAL A 58 -2.03 -9.97 -3.25
C VAL A 58 -3.21 -9.10 -3.69
N ALA A 59 -4.36 -9.20 -3.02
CA ALA A 59 -5.53 -8.39 -3.34
C ALA A 59 -5.23 -6.88 -3.21
N ASP A 60 -4.54 -6.47 -2.15
CA ASP A 60 -4.16 -5.06 -1.94
C ASP A 60 -3.25 -4.55 -3.05
N SER A 61 -2.27 -5.37 -3.48
CA SER A 61 -1.38 -4.99 -4.58
C SER A 61 -2.12 -4.89 -5.91
N ILE A 62 -3.04 -5.82 -6.20
CA ILE A 62 -3.85 -5.77 -7.44
C ILE A 62 -4.72 -4.51 -7.43
N ALA A 63 -5.36 -4.21 -6.30
CA ALA A 63 -6.19 -3.02 -6.14
C ALA A 63 -5.38 -1.73 -6.36
N TYR A 64 -4.19 -1.63 -5.74
CA TYR A 64 -3.31 -0.48 -5.91
C TYR A 64 -2.87 -0.29 -7.37
N LEU A 65 -2.41 -1.36 -8.03
CA LEU A 65 -1.99 -1.29 -9.43
C LEU A 65 -3.14 -0.92 -10.37
N THR A 66 -4.34 -1.42 -10.09
CA THR A 66 -5.55 -1.09 -10.85
C THR A 66 -5.94 0.38 -10.67
N ASP A 67 -5.93 0.88 -9.44
CA ASP A 67 -6.27 2.28 -9.14
C ASP A 67 -5.28 3.25 -9.79
N GLU A 68 -3.97 3.00 -9.65
CA GLU A 68 -2.94 3.85 -10.27
C GLU A 68 -3.01 3.80 -11.80
N PHE A 69 -3.31 2.64 -12.40
CA PHE A 69 -3.54 2.54 -13.83
C PHE A 69 -4.73 3.38 -14.30
N GLN A 70 -5.88 3.27 -13.59
CA GLN A 70 -7.07 4.05 -13.90
C GLN A 70 -6.83 5.56 -13.78
N LYS A 71 -6.16 5.96 -12.70
CA LYS A 71 -5.76 7.36 -12.47
C LYS A 71 -4.83 7.90 -13.55
N ASN A 72 -3.90 7.08 -14.04
CA ASN A 72 -3.03 7.45 -15.16
C ASN A 72 -3.77 7.54 -16.50
N ASN A 73 -4.85 6.78 -16.69
CA ASN A 73 -5.69 6.85 -17.89
C ASN A 73 -6.71 8.00 -17.86
N GLN A 74 -7.07 8.48 -16.66
CA GLN A 74 -8.10 9.50 -16.49
C GLN A 74 -7.87 10.78 -17.33
N PRO A 75 -6.64 11.33 -17.47
CA PRO A 75 -6.41 12.48 -18.33
C PRO A 75 -6.74 12.23 -19.81
N ASN A 76 -6.53 11.01 -20.31
CA ASN A 76 -6.87 10.66 -21.69
C ASN A 76 -8.38 10.56 -21.88
N ILE A 77 -9.07 9.93 -20.92
CA ILE A 77 -10.54 9.88 -20.88
C ILE A 77 -11.12 11.30 -20.90
N SER A 78 -10.64 12.19 -20.02
CA SER A 78 -11.13 13.57 -19.93
C SER A 78 -10.91 14.37 -21.23
N LYS A 79 -9.79 14.15 -21.94
CA LYS A 79 -9.55 14.79 -23.24
C LYS A 79 -10.55 14.32 -24.31
N ILE A 80 -10.85 13.02 -24.35
CA ILE A 80 -11.79 12.46 -25.32
C ILE A 80 -13.22 12.88 -24.97
N GLU A 81 -13.59 12.92 -23.68
CA GLU A 81 -14.87 13.45 -23.21
C GLU A 81 -15.07 14.91 -23.63
N LEU A 82 -14.03 15.75 -23.52
CA LEU A 82 -14.08 17.13 -23.99
C LEU A 82 -14.27 17.20 -25.52
N ALA A 83 -13.52 16.41 -26.29
CA ALA A 83 -13.66 16.36 -27.75
C ALA A 83 -15.07 15.88 -28.17
N LYS A 84 -15.62 14.87 -27.48
CA LYS A 84 -16.98 14.38 -27.67
C LYS A 84 -18.00 15.48 -27.46
N LYS A 85 -17.89 16.22 -26.35
CA LYS A 85 -18.76 17.35 -26.05
C LYS A 85 -18.68 18.44 -27.11
N MET A 86 -17.48 18.78 -27.59
CA MET A 86 -17.31 19.75 -28.67
C MET A 86 -17.96 19.28 -29.98
N SER A 87 -17.90 17.99 -30.30
CA SER A 87 -18.61 17.40 -31.45
C SER A 87 -20.13 17.42 -31.28
N GLU A 88 -20.64 17.16 -30.07
CA GLU A 88 -22.07 17.28 -29.76
C GLU A 88 -22.56 18.73 -29.93
N ASP A 89 -21.80 19.72 -29.45
CA ASP A 89 -22.11 21.14 -29.61
C ASP A 89 -22.08 21.56 -31.10
N LEU A 90 -21.15 21.02 -31.89
CA LEU A 90 -21.08 21.24 -33.34
C LEU A 90 -22.25 20.61 -34.09
N LEU A 91 -22.62 19.38 -33.72
CA LEU A 91 -23.75 18.66 -34.31
C LEU A 91 -25.07 19.40 -34.09
N ALA A 92 -25.30 19.95 -32.89
CA ALA A 92 -26.52 20.64 -32.53
C ALA A 92 -26.83 21.88 -33.40
N ARG A 93 -25.81 22.48 -34.04
CA ARG A 93 -25.92 23.66 -34.89
C ARG A 93 -25.73 23.37 -36.39
N GLU A 94 -25.41 22.13 -36.74
CA GLU A 94 -25.11 21.76 -38.12
C GLU A 94 -26.41 21.48 -38.90
N LYS A 95 -26.40 21.83 -40.19
CA LYS A 95 -27.55 21.61 -41.10
C LYS A 95 -27.18 20.76 -42.31
N ASN A 96 -25.88 20.57 -42.57
CA ASN A 96 -25.40 19.74 -43.65
C ASN A 96 -25.41 18.26 -43.24
N GLN A 97 -26.19 17.44 -43.93
CA GLN A 97 -26.36 16.01 -43.61
C GLN A 97 -25.04 15.24 -43.58
N ALA A 98 -24.13 15.46 -44.54
CA ALA A 98 -22.85 14.76 -44.56
C ALA A 98 -21.97 15.09 -43.34
N LYS A 99 -22.05 16.32 -42.83
CA LYS A 99 -21.37 16.71 -41.59
C LYS A 99 -22.06 16.16 -40.34
N ILE A 100 -23.40 16.12 -40.33
CA ILE A 100 -24.19 15.46 -39.28
C ILE A 100 -23.78 13.99 -39.15
N ASP A 101 -23.75 13.26 -40.27
CA ASP A 101 -23.36 11.84 -40.31
C ASP A 101 -21.93 11.65 -39.80
N LYS A 102 -21.01 12.54 -40.20
CA LYS A 102 -19.64 12.54 -39.69
C LYS A 102 -19.56 12.76 -38.18
N TYR A 103 -20.26 13.78 -37.63
CA TYR A 103 -20.23 14.04 -36.19
C TYR A 103 -20.83 12.88 -35.40
N ASN A 104 -21.92 12.28 -35.87
CA ASN A 104 -22.49 11.08 -35.25
C ASN A 104 -21.48 9.92 -35.22
N ALA A 105 -20.78 9.68 -36.34
CA ALA A 105 -19.75 8.64 -36.41
C ALA A 105 -18.56 8.93 -35.47
N ASP A 106 -18.11 10.19 -35.39
CA ASP A 106 -17.02 10.59 -34.51
C ASP A 106 -17.43 10.50 -33.02
N ILE A 107 -18.64 10.91 -32.66
CA ILE A 107 -19.21 10.76 -31.29
C ILE A 107 -19.31 9.29 -30.90
N ALA A 108 -19.80 8.43 -31.80
CA ALA A 108 -19.88 7.00 -31.55
C ALA A 108 -18.49 6.39 -31.33
N ARG A 109 -17.50 6.75 -32.17
CA ARG A 109 -16.10 6.32 -32.00
C ARG A 109 -15.54 6.77 -30.66
N MET A 110 -15.70 8.04 -30.30
CA MET A 110 -15.19 8.57 -29.02
C MET A 110 -15.84 7.90 -27.82
N SER A 111 -17.14 7.61 -27.88
CA SER A 111 -17.85 6.87 -26.83
C SER A 111 -17.29 5.47 -26.66
N ASN A 112 -17.11 4.72 -27.75
CA ASN A 112 -16.50 3.39 -27.71
C ASN A 112 -15.06 3.43 -27.15
N THR A 113 -14.27 4.45 -27.49
CA THR A 113 -12.92 4.61 -26.95
C THR A 113 -12.95 4.91 -25.45
N ILE A 114 -13.85 5.77 -24.98
CA ILE A 114 -14.03 6.05 -23.54
C ILE A 114 -14.38 4.76 -22.79
N ASP A 115 -15.33 3.98 -23.31
CA ASP A 115 -15.74 2.72 -22.69
C ASP A 115 -14.60 1.70 -22.69
N SER A 116 -13.83 1.64 -23.77
CA SER A 116 -12.65 0.76 -23.85
C SER A 116 -11.60 1.14 -22.81
N LEU A 117 -11.32 2.44 -22.64
CA LEU A 117 -10.34 2.92 -21.66
C LEU A 117 -10.81 2.71 -20.20
N LYS A 118 -12.11 2.86 -19.93
CA LYS A 118 -12.69 2.62 -18.58
C LYS A 118 -12.63 1.16 -18.17
N ASN A 119 -12.70 0.24 -19.13
CA ASN A 119 -12.67 -1.21 -18.88
C ASN A 119 -11.28 -1.83 -19.11
N LEU A 120 -10.27 -1.02 -19.45
CA LEU A 120 -8.92 -1.50 -19.68
C LEU A 120 -8.30 -1.94 -18.35
N THR A 121 -7.67 -3.12 -18.37
CA THR A 121 -6.95 -3.65 -17.21
C THR A 121 -5.44 -3.42 -17.36
N PRO A 122 -4.69 -3.32 -16.25
CA PRO A 122 -3.25 -3.15 -16.30
C PRO A 122 -2.53 -4.44 -16.76
N ASP A 123 -1.60 -4.33 -17.71
CA ASP A 123 -0.79 -5.47 -18.17
C ASP A 123 0.16 -6.01 -17.10
N ASN A 124 0.50 -5.20 -16.10
CA ASN A 124 1.41 -5.58 -15.02
C ASN A 124 0.74 -6.45 -13.93
N LEU A 125 -0.49 -6.91 -14.15
CA LEU A 125 -1.17 -7.87 -13.28
C LEU A 125 -0.78 -9.34 -13.54
N ASN A 126 -0.17 -9.65 -14.69
CA ASN A 126 0.12 -11.04 -15.10
C ASN A 126 0.96 -11.86 -14.08
N GLY A 127 1.69 -11.19 -13.18
CA GLY A 127 2.42 -11.85 -12.09
C GLY A 127 1.54 -12.36 -10.93
N TYR A 128 0.25 -12.07 -10.96
CA TYR A 128 -0.72 -12.39 -9.91
C TYR A 128 -1.78 -13.42 -10.34
N ASP A 129 -1.89 -13.76 -11.62
CA ASP A 129 -2.98 -14.57 -12.18
C ASP A 129 -3.20 -15.93 -11.50
N SER A 130 -2.13 -16.55 -11.00
CA SER A 130 -2.17 -17.85 -10.32
C SER A 130 -2.06 -17.75 -8.79
N LYS A 131 -2.07 -16.54 -8.22
CA LYS A 131 -1.86 -16.34 -6.77
C LYS A 131 -3.19 -16.27 -6.04
N ASN A 132 -3.19 -16.71 -4.77
CA ASN A 132 -4.36 -16.54 -3.93
C ASN A 132 -4.44 -15.06 -3.51
N PRO A 133 -5.60 -14.37 -3.68
CA PRO A 133 -5.76 -12.98 -3.28
C PRO A 133 -5.42 -12.71 -1.81
N ASN A 134 -5.53 -13.72 -0.95
CA ASN A 134 -5.25 -13.61 0.48
C ASN A 134 -3.78 -13.89 0.84
N ASP A 135 -2.93 -14.25 -0.13
CA ASP A 135 -1.51 -14.46 0.14
C ASP A 135 -0.86 -13.17 0.65
N VAL A 136 -0.17 -13.26 1.77
CA VAL A 136 0.57 -12.14 2.36
C VAL A 136 1.86 -11.92 1.57
N LEU A 137 2.02 -10.73 1.01
CA LEU A 137 3.23 -10.28 0.32
C LEU A 137 4.20 -9.59 1.27
N ALA A 138 3.67 -8.86 2.25
CA ALA A 138 4.46 -8.22 3.29
C ALA A 138 3.70 -8.11 4.61
N VAL A 139 4.42 -8.15 5.72
CA VAL A 139 3.91 -7.84 7.06
C VAL A 139 4.33 -6.40 7.40
N ILE A 140 3.39 -5.62 7.90
CA ILE A 140 3.64 -4.25 8.36
C ILE A 140 3.99 -4.32 9.84
N VAL A 141 5.23 -3.97 10.16
CA VAL A 141 5.77 -3.97 11.52
C VAL A 141 6.06 -2.54 11.93
N ARG A 142 5.29 -2.03 12.90
CA ARG A 142 5.57 -0.75 13.54
C ARG A 142 6.70 -0.92 14.52
N CYS A 143 7.75 -0.13 14.35
CA CYS A 143 8.89 -0.13 15.25
C CYS A 143 9.17 1.30 15.71
N LYS A 144 9.18 1.46 17.03
CA LYS A 144 9.70 2.63 17.72
C LYS A 144 11.12 2.31 18.18
N TYR A 145 12.09 3.11 17.75
CA TYR A 145 13.49 2.94 18.12
C TYR A 145 14.11 4.26 18.55
N SER A 146 15.21 4.18 19.29
CA SER A 146 16.05 5.31 19.63
C SER A 146 17.42 5.21 18.98
N ILE A 147 17.95 6.36 18.56
CA ILE A 147 19.33 6.56 18.12
C ILE A 147 19.92 7.76 18.87
N ALA A 148 21.20 7.69 19.24
CA ALA A 148 21.91 8.76 19.92
C ALA A 148 23.15 9.22 19.12
N PRO A 149 22.98 9.85 17.95
CA PRO A 149 24.11 10.40 17.20
C PRO A 149 24.75 11.54 18.01
N GLY A 150 25.96 11.31 18.53
CA GLY A 150 26.66 12.30 19.36
C GLY A 150 26.20 12.39 20.82
N GLY A 151 25.51 11.36 21.33
CA GLY A 151 25.22 11.19 22.77
C GLY A 151 23.82 11.61 23.21
N THR A 152 23.09 12.41 22.42
CA THR A 152 21.69 12.76 22.72
C THR A 152 20.75 11.79 22.01
N ALA A 153 19.96 11.05 22.79
CA ALA A 153 18.98 10.11 22.27
C ALA A 153 17.78 10.82 21.62
N VAL A 154 17.40 10.37 20.43
CA VAL A 154 16.19 10.76 19.70
C VAL A 154 15.38 9.48 19.44
N GLU A 155 14.07 9.56 19.60
CA GLU A 155 13.15 8.46 19.29
C GLU A 155 12.47 8.69 17.93
N GLU A 156 12.34 7.62 17.15
CA GLU A 156 11.59 7.63 15.90
C GLU A 156 10.63 6.44 15.83
N THR A 157 9.51 6.64 15.13
CA THR A 157 8.52 5.58 14.89
C THR A 157 8.27 5.43 13.39
N PHE A 158 8.47 4.22 12.87
CA PHE A 158 8.28 3.88 11.46
C PHE A 158 7.49 2.58 11.32
N ASP A 159 6.72 2.49 10.23
CA ASP A 159 6.14 1.24 9.76
C ASP A 159 7.09 0.62 8.72
N PHE A 160 7.57 -0.60 9.01
CA PHE A 160 8.46 -1.37 8.15
C PHE A 160 7.66 -2.43 7.40
N TYR A 161 7.96 -2.62 6.12
CA TYR A 161 7.32 -3.62 5.26
C TYR A 161 8.29 -4.79 5.13
N LEU A 162 8.05 -5.85 5.89
CA LEU A 162 8.91 -7.02 5.94
C LEU A 162 8.34 -8.16 5.10
N SER A 163 9.19 -9.06 4.63
CA SER A 163 8.73 -10.32 4.03
C SER A 163 7.93 -11.14 5.06
N PRO A 164 7.05 -12.06 4.62
CA PRO A 164 6.21 -12.85 5.54
C PRO A 164 7.00 -13.71 6.53
N ASP A 165 8.22 -14.12 6.17
CA ASP A 165 9.15 -14.85 7.03
C ASP A 165 10.02 -13.93 7.91
N GLY A 166 9.87 -12.61 7.78
CA GLY A 166 10.63 -11.58 8.47
C GLY A 166 12.09 -11.43 8.04
N SER A 167 12.54 -12.15 7.00
CA SER A 167 13.96 -12.21 6.61
C SER A 167 14.44 -11.01 5.77
N LYS A 168 13.53 -10.25 5.16
CA LYS A 168 13.82 -9.12 4.28
C LYS A 168 12.99 -7.91 4.65
N CYS A 169 13.59 -6.73 4.53
CA CYS A 169 12.89 -5.44 4.59
C CYS A 169 12.76 -4.88 3.18
N TYR A 170 11.54 -4.60 2.74
CA TYR A 170 11.24 -4.00 1.45
C TYR A 170 11.25 -2.47 1.48
N GLY A 171 11.05 -1.89 2.68
CA GLY A 171 11.07 -0.45 2.87
C GLY A 171 10.47 -0.04 4.21
N LYS A 172 10.42 1.27 4.45
CA LYS A 172 9.78 1.86 5.62
C LYS A 172 9.10 3.19 5.29
N THR A 173 8.07 3.53 6.05
CA THR A 173 7.38 4.83 6.01
C THR A 173 7.26 5.38 7.43
N ARG A 174 7.27 6.70 7.59
CA ARG A 174 7.08 7.30 8.91
C ARG A 174 5.67 6.96 9.38
N ALA A 175 5.54 6.45 10.61
CA ALA A 175 4.24 6.12 11.16
C ALA A 175 3.38 7.38 11.22
N LYS A 176 2.11 7.26 10.80
CA LYS A 176 1.11 8.34 10.87
C LYS A 176 0.51 8.46 12.26
#